data_AF-A0A497AKX9-F1
#
_entry.id   AF-A0A497AKX9-F1
#
_cell.length_a   1.000
_cell.length_b   1.000
_cell.length_c   1.000
_cell.angle_alpha   90.00
_cell.angle_beta   90.00
_cell.angle_gamma   90.00
#
_symmetry.space_group_name_H-M   'P 1'
#
loop_
_entity.id
_entity.type
_entity.pdbx_description
1 polymer ?
#
loop_
_entity_poly.entity_id
_entity_poly.type
_entity_poly.pdbx_seq_one_letter_code
_entity_poly.pdbx_strand_id
1 'polypeptide(L)'
;MTIASQTIPSGAALEQRPFKEATDPIEAARAELVDTIAATVGMPMDVRAVAATLESAGLRDVDAQTDFGAENLFDLAQDIYGRARRRVIGAGGGPQELERRGLLHRVGRFIKFYLKGSLFAAPMTAQIIVLFALSSSLWAWLFFSERQATVIAVGTILSYIVTGGFSQIISRRGMFYWQQEIYLLAKRISLDFLQAGVVLTLVAAILMYVVNLILPIFEQDMILICIMYFVLLSLLWLNVSILYMLEQHLAILLSTVIGGVLVWVIMTYLGWSIYISHAVGIIVSNLIAFVWGRQILARKARDVVGVQKLAQMPRYSIIAWATSPYFVYGVLYFGFLFLDRVVGWSAPYSPGGEPSPYIIWFRTAYEVGIDLA
;
A
#
# COMPACT_ATOMS: atom_id res chain seq x y z
N MET A 1 -5.91 -15.29 7.50
CA MET A 1 -4.71 -16.15 7.53
C MET A 1 -4.04 -15.86 8.85
N THR A 2 -4.05 -16.83 9.76
CA THR A 2 -3.20 -16.83 10.96
C THR A 2 -1.80 -16.52 10.46
N ILE A 3 -1.24 -15.38 10.88
CA ILE A 3 0.18 -15.15 10.75
C ILE A 3 0.75 -16.34 11.50
N ALA A 4 1.22 -17.35 10.76
CA ALA A 4 2.27 -18.19 11.28
C ALA A 4 3.31 -17.18 11.70
N SER A 5 3.35 -16.97 13.01
CA SER A 5 4.31 -16.15 13.65
C SER A 5 5.64 -16.59 13.05
N GLN A 6 6.23 -15.73 12.23
CA GLN A 6 7.66 -15.58 12.32
C GLN A 6 7.91 -14.79 13.61
N THR A 7 7.44 -15.33 14.75
CA THR A 7 8.39 -15.71 15.78
C THR A 7 9.56 -16.31 15.01
N ILE A 8 10.59 -15.50 14.78
CA ILE A 8 11.93 -15.98 15.04
C ILE A 8 11.74 -16.85 16.28
N PRO A 9 11.86 -18.19 16.19
CA PRO A 9 11.59 -19.03 17.33
C PRO A 9 12.36 -18.39 18.49
N SER A 10 11.69 -18.12 19.62
CA SER A 10 12.34 -17.53 20.78
C SER A 10 13.29 -18.58 21.40
N GLY A 11 14.26 -19.00 20.61
CA GLY A 11 14.79 -20.37 20.65
C GLY A 11 15.25 -20.94 19.30
N ALA A 12 15.29 -20.16 18.21
CA ALA A 12 16.29 -20.44 17.18
C ALA A 12 17.59 -19.87 17.75
N ALA A 13 18.11 -20.57 18.75
CA ALA A 13 19.53 -20.56 19.00
C ALA A 13 20.14 -20.69 17.61
N LEU A 14 20.80 -19.63 17.12
CA LEU A 14 21.81 -19.77 16.08
C LEU A 14 22.52 -21.03 16.48
N GLU A 15 22.34 -22.13 15.72
CA GLU A 15 22.90 -23.41 16.09
C GLU A 15 24.38 -23.11 16.29
N GLN A 16 24.79 -23.04 17.57
CA GLN A 16 26.10 -22.60 17.97
C GLN A 16 26.96 -23.79 17.58
N ARG A 17 27.31 -23.86 16.30
CA ARG A 17 28.43 -24.67 15.89
C ARG A 17 29.58 -24.03 16.64
N PRO A 18 30.12 -24.71 17.68
CA PRO A 18 31.25 -24.16 18.39
C PRO A 18 32.30 -23.93 17.32
N PHE A 19 32.92 -22.75 17.33
CA PHE A 19 34.17 -22.59 16.62
C PHE A 19 35.03 -23.77 17.05
N LYS A 20 35.58 -24.50 16.08
CA LYS A 20 36.55 -25.57 16.33
C LYS A 20 37.52 -25.01 17.37
N GLU A 21 37.57 -25.60 18.58
CA GLU A 21 38.22 -25.03 19.77
C GLU A 21 39.42 -24.20 19.35
N ALA A 22 39.26 -22.88 19.39
CA ALA A 22 40.30 -21.98 18.96
C ALA A 22 41.44 -22.16 19.94
N THR A 23 42.55 -22.74 19.48
CA THR A 23 43.76 -22.95 20.28
C THR A 23 44.42 -21.63 20.71
N ASP A 24 43.92 -20.48 20.22
CA ASP A 24 44.37 -19.14 20.54
C ASP A 24 43.31 -18.38 21.36
N PRO A 25 43.64 -17.89 22.58
CA PRO A 25 42.72 -17.14 23.44
C PRO A 25 42.17 -15.86 22.80
N ILE A 26 42.90 -15.21 21.89
CA ILE A 26 42.44 -14.01 21.19
C ILE A 26 41.31 -14.35 20.21
N GLU A 27 41.43 -15.48 19.51
CA GLU A 27 40.41 -15.95 18.57
C GLU A 27 39.12 -16.37 19.27
N ALA A 28 39.20 -16.94 20.46
CA ALA A 28 38.04 -17.24 21.29
C ALA A 28 37.31 -15.97 21.73
N ALA A 29 38.04 -14.94 22.18
CA ALA A 29 37.47 -13.66 22.57
C ALA A 29 36.82 -12.90 21.40
N ARG A 30 37.43 -12.95 20.20
CA ARG A 30 36.83 -12.40 18.97
C ARG A 30 35.54 -13.14 18.57
N ALA A 31 35.48 -14.45 18.77
CA ALA A 31 34.27 -15.24 18.49
C ALA A 31 33.12 -14.91 19.47
N GLU A 32 33.44 -14.67 20.74
CA GLU A 32 32.48 -14.22 21.75
C GLU A 32 31.86 -12.86 21.38
N LEU A 33 32.68 -11.89 20.96
CA LEU A 33 32.18 -10.59 20.51
C LEU A 33 31.26 -10.70 19.28
N VAL A 34 31.53 -11.62 18.35
CA VAL A 34 30.62 -11.89 17.22
C VAL A 34 29.26 -12.35 17.71
N ASP A 35 29.21 -13.21 18.73
CA ASP A 35 27.98 -13.71 19.32
C ASP A 35 27.25 -12.62 20.12
N THR A 36 27.98 -11.77 20.84
CA THR A 36 27.42 -10.59 21.51
C THR A 36 26.77 -9.63 20.51
N ILE A 37 27.46 -9.27 19.43
CA ILE A 37 26.91 -8.36 18.43
C ILE A 37 25.72 -8.97 17.70
N ALA A 38 25.76 -10.26 17.40
CA ALA A 38 24.63 -10.97 16.82
C ALA A 38 23.41 -10.97 17.76
N ALA A 39 23.62 -11.08 19.08
CA ALA A 39 22.56 -11.01 20.08
C ALA A 39 22.00 -9.59 20.27
N THR A 40 22.83 -8.55 20.19
CA THR A 40 22.43 -7.16 20.44
C THR A 40 21.81 -6.48 19.22
N VAL A 41 22.40 -6.68 18.02
CA VAL A 41 22.03 -5.94 16.80
C VAL A 41 21.46 -6.86 15.70
N GLY A 42 21.55 -8.17 15.88
CA GLY A 42 21.16 -9.13 14.84
C GLY A 42 22.19 -9.14 13.70
N MET A 43 21.77 -8.81 12.48
CA MET A 43 22.68 -8.70 11.33
C MET A 43 23.22 -7.27 11.22
N PRO A 44 24.51 -7.02 11.50
CA PRO A 44 25.05 -5.67 11.38
C PRO A 44 24.97 -5.18 9.92
N MET A 45 24.44 -3.97 9.73
CA MET A 45 24.25 -3.38 8.40
C MET A 45 25.58 -2.91 7.80
N ASP A 46 26.43 -2.29 8.62
CA ASP A 46 27.76 -1.81 8.23
C ASP A 46 28.79 -1.93 9.37
N VAL A 47 30.05 -1.66 9.06
CA VAL A 47 31.17 -1.67 10.02
C VAL A 47 31.00 -0.61 11.11
N ARG A 48 30.34 0.51 10.81
CA ARG A 48 30.14 1.61 11.77
C ARG A 48 29.15 1.23 12.87
N ALA A 49 28.10 0.47 12.53
CA ALA A 49 27.16 -0.09 13.49
C ALA A 49 27.86 -1.07 14.45
N VAL A 50 28.78 -1.88 13.93
CA VAL A 50 29.61 -2.77 14.75
C VAL A 50 30.51 -1.95 15.68
N ALA A 51 31.22 -0.94 15.17
CA ALA A 51 32.07 -0.06 15.96
C ALA A 51 31.30 0.66 17.07
N ALA A 52 30.14 1.25 16.76
CA ALA A 52 29.29 1.94 17.73
C ALA A 52 28.75 0.98 18.82
N THR A 53 28.51 -0.28 18.47
CA THR A 53 28.06 -1.30 19.42
C THR A 53 29.19 -1.72 20.36
N LEU A 54 30.40 -1.93 19.82
CA LEU A 54 31.59 -2.22 20.62
C LEU A 54 31.92 -1.06 21.57
N GLU A 55 31.85 0.18 21.07
CA GLU A 55 32.06 1.39 21.87
C GLU A 55 31.01 1.53 22.98
N SER A 56 29.73 1.29 22.66
CA SER A 56 28.64 1.31 23.64
C SER A 56 28.74 0.18 24.68
N ALA A 57 29.39 -0.94 24.32
CA ALA A 57 29.70 -2.03 25.22
C ALA A 57 30.94 -1.74 26.11
N GLY A 58 31.58 -0.58 25.94
CA GLY A 58 32.68 -0.10 26.76
C GLY A 58 34.08 -0.40 26.21
N LEU A 59 34.20 -0.93 24.98
CA LEU A 59 35.50 -1.13 24.35
C LEU A 59 36.06 0.18 23.77
N ARG A 60 37.33 0.43 24.04
CA ARG A 60 38.11 1.56 23.49
C ARG A 60 39.22 1.04 22.59
N ASP A 61 39.88 1.93 21.86
CA ASP A 61 41.01 1.58 21.00
C ASP A 61 42.13 0.84 21.74
N VAL A 62 42.36 1.19 23.01
CA VAL A 62 43.36 0.54 23.86
C VAL A 62 42.98 -0.91 24.14
N ASP A 63 41.71 -1.17 24.43
CA ASP A 63 41.21 -2.51 24.72
C ASP A 63 41.22 -3.38 23.45
N ALA A 64 40.96 -2.79 22.27
CA ALA A 64 41.09 -3.45 20.97
C ALA A 64 42.55 -3.89 20.67
N GLN A 65 43.53 -3.09 21.08
CA GLN A 65 44.96 -3.41 20.92
C GLN A 65 45.42 -4.48 21.92
N THR A 66 45.11 -4.32 23.21
CA THR A 66 45.63 -5.20 24.27
C THR A 66 44.97 -6.57 24.28
N ASP A 67 43.66 -6.62 24.07
CA ASP A 67 42.87 -7.83 24.33
C ASP A 67 42.56 -8.58 23.05
N PHE A 68 42.59 -7.87 21.91
CA PHE A 68 42.23 -8.43 20.61
C PHE A 68 43.31 -8.32 19.56
N GLY A 69 44.42 -7.61 19.79
CA GLY A 69 45.51 -7.46 18.82
C GLY A 69 45.12 -6.73 17.53
N ALA A 70 44.12 -5.85 17.58
CA ALA A 70 43.69 -5.00 16.47
C ALA A 70 44.31 -3.60 16.61
N GLU A 71 44.55 -2.88 15.51
CA GLU A 71 45.22 -1.57 15.58
C GLU A 71 44.36 -0.49 16.25
N ASN A 72 43.04 -0.59 16.14
CA ASN A 72 42.07 0.31 16.75
C ASN A 72 40.69 -0.36 16.76
N LEU A 73 39.70 0.29 17.39
CA LEU A 73 38.34 -0.23 17.51
C LEU A 73 37.67 -0.42 16.15
N PHE A 74 37.99 0.42 15.16
CA PHE A 74 37.45 0.31 13.80
C PHE A 74 38.00 -0.90 13.04
N ASP A 75 39.28 -1.20 13.23
CA ASP A 75 39.94 -2.38 12.68
C ASP A 75 39.36 -3.68 13.28
N LEU A 76 39.15 -3.69 14.60
CA LEU A 76 38.42 -4.77 15.28
C LEU A 76 36.98 -4.91 14.75
N ALA A 77 36.27 -3.79 14.57
CA ALA A 77 34.91 -3.79 14.02
C ALA A 77 34.87 -4.34 12.59
N GLN A 78 35.88 -4.08 11.78
CA GLN A 78 35.95 -4.58 10.40
C GLN A 78 36.14 -6.10 10.35
N ASP A 79 37.00 -6.65 11.21
CA ASP A 79 37.19 -8.10 11.33
C ASP A 79 35.90 -8.78 11.85
N ILE A 80 35.31 -8.25 12.92
CA ILE A 80 34.09 -8.79 13.52
C ILE A 80 32.91 -8.69 12.55
N TYR A 81 32.77 -7.58 11.81
CA TYR A 81 31.76 -7.45 10.76
C TYR A 81 31.93 -8.54 9.69
N GLY A 82 33.17 -8.77 9.23
CA GLY A 82 33.47 -9.82 8.25
C GLY A 82 33.17 -11.23 8.76
N ARG A 83 33.40 -11.50 10.04
CA ARG A 83 33.11 -12.79 10.69
C ARG A 83 31.62 -12.99 10.92
N ALA A 84 30.91 -11.99 11.46
CA ALA A 84 29.47 -12.02 11.66
C ALA A 84 28.73 -12.22 10.33
N ARG A 85 29.13 -11.50 9.27
CA ARG A 85 28.55 -11.65 7.94
C ARG A 85 28.83 -13.02 7.33
N ARG A 86 30.03 -13.57 7.50
CA ARG A 86 30.35 -14.95 7.05
C ARG A 86 29.57 -16.01 7.81
N ARG A 87 29.33 -15.83 9.12
CA ARG A 87 28.51 -16.74 9.93
C ARG A 87 27.05 -16.74 9.49
N VAL A 88 26.47 -15.56 9.22
CA VAL A 88 25.09 -15.45 8.73
C VAL A 88 24.96 -15.95 7.28
N ILE A 89 25.93 -15.69 6.40
CA ILE A 89 25.92 -16.22 5.02
C ILE A 89 26.17 -17.74 5.00
N GLY A 90 26.99 -18.25 5.91
CA GLY A 90 27.27 -19.69 6.06
C GLY A 90 26.15 -20.47 6.74
N ALA A 91 25.43 -19.87 7.68
CA ALA A 91 24.27 -20.47 8.36
C ALA A 91 22.95 -20.25 7.58
N GLY A 92 22.84 -19.12 6.87
CA GLY A 92 21.71 -18.73 6.04
C GLY A 92 22.08 -18.85 4.57
N GLY A 93 22.27 -20.08 4.10
CA GLY A 93 22.45 -20.48 2.69
C GLY A 93 22.69 -19.34 1.70
N GLY A 94 23.96 -18.92 1.57
CA GLY A 94 24.39 -17.90 0.62
C GLY A 94 24.12 -18.23 -0.86
N PRO A 95 24.66 -17.45 -1.80
CA PRO A 95 24.51 -17.66 -3.25
C PRO A 95 24.83 -19.09 -3.71
N GLN A 96 25.78 -19.76 -3.03
CA GLN A 96 26.15 -21.16 -3.28
C GLN A 96 25.05 -22.17 -2.89
N GLU A 97 24.22 -21.89 -1.87
CA GLU A 97 23.06 -22.71 -1.50
C GLU A 97 21.91 -22.52 -2.52
N LEU A 98 21.81 -21.31 -3.09
CA LEU A 98 20.90 -21.00 -4.21
C LEU A 98 21.33 -21.71 -5.49
N GLU A 99 22.64 -21.85 -5.73
CA GLU A 99 23.19 -22.68 -6.82
C GLU A 99 22.88 -24.17 -6.62
N ARG A 100 23.03 -24.69 -5.40
CA ARG A 100 22.69 -26.07 -5.02
C ARG A 100 21.21 -26.42 -5.15
N ARG A 101 20.31 -25.42 -5.09
CA ARG A 101 18.86 -25.63 -5.23
C ARG A 101 18.49 -25.69 -6.71
N GLY A 102 17.97 -26.85 -7.12
CA GLY A 102 17.55 -27.13 -8.49
C GLY A 102 16.55 -26.10 -9.04
N LEU A 103 16.49 -25.99 -10.37
CA LEU A 103 15.73 -24.98 -11.12
C LEU A 103 14.26 -24.88 -10.65
N LEU A 104 13.63 -26.02 -10.33
CA LEU A 104 12.26 -26.11 -9.81
C LEU A 104 12.05 -25.35 -8.49
N HIS A 105 13.03 -25.36 -7.58
CA HIS A 105 12.95 -24.61 -6.32
C HIS A 105 13.11 -23.10 -6.53
N ARG A 106 13.86 -22.68 -7.55
CA ARG A 106 13.99 -21.26 -7.92
C ARG A 106 12.71 -20.76 -8.58
N VAL A 107 12.17 -21.53 -9.53
CA VAL A 107 10.88 -21.23 -10.17
C VAL A 107 9.75 -21.20 -9.14
N GLY A 108 9.67 -22.18 -8.23
CA GLY A 108 8.67 -22.20 -7.17
C GLY A 108 8.75 -20.98 -6.23
N ARG A 109 9.96 -20.55 -5.86
CA ARG A 109 10.15 -19.30 -5.09
C ARG A 109 9.79 -18.06 -5.90
N PHE A 110 10.20 -17.99 -7.16
CA PHE A 110 9.86 -16.89 -8.06
C PHE A 110 8.34 -16.75 -8.17
N ILE A 111 7.63 -17.85 -8.49
CA ILE A 111 6.16 -17.88 -8.57
C ILE A 111 5.55 -17.44 -7.24
N LYS A 112 6.03 -17.95 -6.10
CA LYS A 112 5.50 -17.59 -4.78
C LYS A 112 5.63 -16.09 -4.50
N PHE A 113 6.80 -15.49 -4.73
CA PHE A 113 7.02 -14.07 -4.47
C PHE A 113 6.35 -13.18 -5.51
N TYR A 114 6.37 -13.59 -6.78
CA TYR A 114 5.67 -12.91 -7.87
C TYR A 114 4.17 -12.87 -7.62
N LEU A 115 3.53 -14.01 -7.35
CA LEU A 115 2.11 -14.06 -7.00
C LEU A 115 1.80 -13.24 -5.74
N LYS A 116 2.68 -13.27 -4.74
CA LYS A 116 2.50 -12.45 -3.54
C LYS A 116 2.52 -10.95 -3.86
N GLY A 117 3.40 -10.50 -4.75
CA GLY A 117 3.43 -9.11 -5.24
C GLY A 117 2.21 -8.77 -6.12
N SER A 118 1.80 -9.69 -6.99
CA SER A 118 0.67 -9.53 -7.91
C SER A 118 -0.69 -9.51 -7.22
N LEU A 119 -0.81 -10.03 -5.99
CA LEU A 119 -2.04 -9.92 -5.19
C LEU A 119 -2.47 -8.46 -4.96
N PHE A 120 -1.56 -7.50 -5.09
CA PHE A 120 -1.91 -6.07 -5.10
C PHE A 120 -2.82 -5.69 -6.27
N ALA A 121 -2.59 -6.25 -7.45
CA ALA A 121 -3.39 -5.98 -8.65
C ALA A 121 -4.66 -6.85 -8.74
N ALA A 122 -4.76 -7.89 -7.91
CA ALA A 122 -5.85 -8.87 -7.96
C ALA A 122 -7.27 -8.25 -7.91
N PRO A 123 -7.58 -7.22 -7.09
CA PRO A 123 -8.90 -6.61 -7.11
C PRO A 123 -9.27 -6.03 -8.47
N MET A 124 -8.34 -5.32 -9.12
CA MET A 124 -8.57 -4.72 -10.44
C MET A 124 -8.71 -5.80 -11.52
N THR A 125 -7.82 -6.80 -11.52
CA THR A 125 -7.92 -7.93 -12.45
C THR A 125 -9.25 -8.67 -12.28
N ALA A 126 -9.71 -8.86 -11.05
CA ALA A 126 -11.00 -9.48 -10.78
C ALA A 126 -12.15 -8.64 -11.35
N GLN A 127 -12.11 -7.31 -11.26
CA GLN A 127 -13.13 -6.46 -11.87
C GLN A 127 -13.15 -6.57 -13.40
N ILE A 128 -12.00 -6.72 -14.05
CA ILE A 128 -11.92 -6.97 -15.50
C ILE A 128 -12.55 -8.34 -15.83
N ILE A 129 -12.20 -9.39 -15.08
CA ILE A 129 -12.78 -10.73 -15.27
C ILE A 129 -14.31 -10.68 -15.08
N VAL A 130 -14.78 -10.01 -14.03
CA VAL A 130 -16.20 -9.83 -13.74
C VAL A 130 -16.90 -9.06 -14.87
N LEU A 131 -16.27 -8.01 -15.40
CA LEU A 131 -16.80 -7.26 -16.55
C LEU A 131 -17.00 -8.15 -17.77
N PHE A 132 -16.00 -8.98 -18.14
CA PHE A 132 -16.13 -9.87 -19.29
C PHE A 132 -17.07 -11.06 -19.04
N ALA A 133 -17.09 -11.60 -17.82
CA ALA A 133 -17.94 -12.73 -17.49
C ALA A 133 -19.42 -12.35 -17.33
N LEU A 134 -19.70 -11.19 -16.75
CA LEU A 134 -21.05 -10.75 -16.37
C LEU A 134 -21.56 -9.55 -17.19
N SER A 135 -20.76 -9.05 -18.15
CA SER A 135 -21.00 -7.80 -18.90
C SER A 135 -21.07 -6.53 -18.05
N SER A 136 -20.90 -6.64 -16.73
CA SER A 136 -20.93 -5.55 -15.75
C SER A 136 -19.88 -5.82 -14.68
N SER A 137 -19.27 -4.76 -14.15
CA SER A 137 -18.40 -4.77 -12.98
C SER A 137 -18.99 -3.88 -11.87
N LEU A 138 -18.22 -3.60 -10.83
CA LEU A 138 -18.66 -2.73 -9.74
C LEU A 138 -18.97 -1.29 -10.19
N TRP A 139 -18.34 -0.80 -11.26
CA TRP A 139 -18.54 0.57 -11.76
C TRP A 139 -18.49 0.71 -13.28
N ALA A 140 -18.31 -0.39 -14.04
CA ALA A 140 -18.27 -0.38 -15.50
C ALA A 140 -19.31 -1.34 -16.10
N TRP A 141 -19.85 -0.97 -17.25
CA TRP A 141 -20.79 -1.79 -18.01
C TRP A 141 -20.41 -1.76 -19.49
N LEU A 142 -20.47 -2.91 -20.16
CA LEU A 142 -19.96 -3.05 -21.52
C LEU A 142 -20.75 -2.23 -22.56
N PHE A 143 -22.01 -1.91 -22.25
CA PHE A 143 -22.94 -1.28 -23.18
C PHE A 143 -23.22 0.19 -22.84
N PHE A 144 -22.30 0.86 -22.15
CA PHE A 144 -22.43 2.29 -21.90
C PHE A 144 -22.48 3.10 -23.20
N SER A 145 -23.38 4.08 -23.25
CA SER A 145 -23.29 5.13 -24.25
C SER A 145 -22.14 6.09 -23.93
N GLU A 146 -21.66 6.84 -24.93
CA GLU A 146 -20.58 7.82 -24.72
C GLU A 146 -20.94 8.86 -23.65
N ARG A 147 -22.21 9.27 -23.58
CA ARG A 147 -22.73 10.16 -22.52
C ARG A 147 -22.54 9.55 -21.13
N GLN A 148 -22.85 8.26 -20.98
CA GLN A 148 -22.71 7.53 -19.72
C GLN A 148 -21.26 7.33 -19.34
N ALA A 149 -20.45 6.89 -20.30
CA ALA A 149 -19.02 6.69 -20.12
C ALA A 149 -18.33 8.00 -19.70
N THR A 150 -18.69 9.13 -20.32
CA THR A 150 -18.16 10.47 -19.97
C THR A 150 -18.39 10.80 -18.50
N VAL A 151 -19.63 10.78 -18.03
CA VAL A 151 -19.95 11.24 -16.66
C VAL A 151 -19.39 10.30 -15.60
N ILE A 152 -19.39 9.00 -15.87
CA ILE A 152 -18.84 7.98 -14.96
C ILE A 152 -17.33 8.11 -14.89
N ALA A 153 -16.67 8.28 -16.03
CA ALA A 153 -15.22 8.35 -16.07
C ALA A 153 -14.69 9.68 -15.51
N VAL A 154 -15.34 10.82 -15.79
CA VAL A 154 -15.00 12.11 -15.15
C VAL A 154 -15.15 12.00 -13.62
N GLY A 155 -16.27 11.43 -13.14
CA GLY A 155 -16.47 11.19 -11.70
C GLY A 155 -15.38 10.28 -11.10
N THR A 156 -14.98 9.24 -11.84
CA THR A 156 -13.92 8.30 -11.44
C THR A 156 -12.56 8.99 -11.37
N ILE A 157 -12.17 9.74 -12.41
CA ILE A 157 -10.89 10.48 -12.47
C ILE A 157 -10.81 11.47 -11.30
N LEU A 158 -11.85 12.28 -11.09
CA LEU A 158 -11.89 13.23 -10.00
C LEU A 158 -11.82 12.53 -8.64
N SER A 159 -12.46 11.35 -8.48
CA SER A 159 -12.41 10.60 -7.22
C SER A 159 -10.98 10.18 -6.86
N TYR A 160 -10.19 9.75 -7.85
CA TYR A 160 -8.78 9.40 -7.66
C TYR A 160 -7.93 10.62 -7.35
N ILE A 161 -8.12 11.73 -8.07
CA ILE A 161 -7.31 12.95 -7.86
C ILE A 161 -7.58 13.53 -6.47
N VAL A 162 -8.86 13.64 -6.06
CA VAL A 162 -9.25 14.25 -4.78
C VAL A 162 -8.87 13.37 -3.58
N THR A 163 -9.03 12.05 -3.68
CA THR A 163 -8.73 11.14 -2.56
C THR A 163 -7.32 10.58 -2.57
N GLY A 164 -6.60 10.69 -3.69
CA GLY A 164 -5.29 10.10 -3.90
C GLY A 164 -4.27 10.48 -2.84
N GLY A 165 -4.21 11.77 -2.49
CA GLY A 165 -3.31 12.26 -1.44
C GLY A 165 -3.59 11.64 -0.07
N PHE A 166 -4.85 11.53 0.33
CA PHE A 166 -5.24 10.88 1.59
C PHE A 166 -4.93 9.39 1.58
N SER A 167 -5.25 8.70 0.47
CA SER A 167 -4.95 7.28 0.29
C SER A 167 -3.45 6.98 0.44
N GLN A 168 -2.58 7.86 -0.09
CA GLN A 168 -1.12 7.75 0.08
C GLN A 168 -0.69 7.98 1.53
N ILE A 169 -1.26 8.97 2.23
CA ILE A 169 -0.94 9.21 3.64
C ILE A 169 -1.35 8.02 4.50
N ILE A 170 -2.58 7.53 4.35
CA ILE A 170 -3.10 6.38 5.10
C ILE A 170 -2.21 5.16 4.86
N SER A 171 -1.87 4.90 3.60
CA SER A 171 -1.04 3.75 3.23
C SER A 171 0.39 3.86 3.77
N ARG A 172 1.02 5.04 3.77
CA ARG A 172 2.43 5.19 4.20
C ARG A 172 2.57 5.40 5.71
N ARG A 173 1.88 6.38 6.28
CA ARG A 173 1.97 6.68 7.72
C ARG A 173 1.19 5.69 8.57
N GLY A 174 0.01 5.29 8.11
CA GLY A 174 -0.76 4.27 8.80
C GLY A 174 0.01 2.94 8.86
N MET A 175 0.63 2.52 7.75
CA MET A 175 1.44 1.28 7.70
C MET A 175 2.69 1.39 8.56
N PHE A 176 3.34 2.56 8.60
CA PHE A 176 4.49 2.78 9.49
C PHE A 176 4.14 2.51 10.95
N TYR A 177 3.07 3.11 11.48
CA TYR A 177 2.65 2.85 12.86
C TYR A 177 2.10 1.44 13.08
N TRP A 178 1.48 0.86 12.05
CA TRP A 178 1.00 -0.51 12.09
C TRP A 178 2.16 -1.52 12.20
N GLN A 179 3.21 -1.35 11.41
CA GLN A 179 4.41 -2.20 11.42
C GLN A 179 5.24 -2.04 12.69
N GLN A 180 5.19 -0.86 13.34
CA GLN A 180 5.79 -0.63 14.65
C GLN A 180 4.92 -1.13 15.82
N GLU A 181 3.79 -1.77 15.53
CA GLU A 181 2.82 -2.26 16.51
C GLU A 181 2.21 -1.16 17.40
N ILE A 182 2.31 0.11 16.99
CA ILE A 182 1.70 1.25 17.67
C ILE A 182 0.26 1.42 17.16
N TYR A 183 -0.58 0.41 17.43
CA TYR A 183 -1.90 0.27 16.82
C TYR A 183 -2.87 1.41 17.13
N LEU A 184 -2.74 2.05 18.30
CA LEU A 184 -3.59 3.18 18.69
C LEU A 184 -3.33 4.40 17.80
N LEU A 185 -2.05 4.65 17.48
CA LEU A 185 -1.63 5.75 16.62
C LEU A 185 -1.94 5.44 15.15
N ALA A 186 -1.74 4.19 14.72
CA ALA A 186 -2.15 3.72 13.39
C ALA A 186 -3.66 3.93 13.17
N LYS A 187 -4.50 3.49 14.13
CA LYS A 187 -5.95 3.70 14.07
C LYS A 187 -6.30 5.19 13.99
N ARG A 188 -5.69 6.02 14.83
CA ARG A 188 -6.03 7.44 14.91
C ARG A 188 -5.67 8.18 13.62
N ILE A 189 -4.45 8.03 13.13
CA ILE A 189 -4.01 8.64 11.88
C ILE A 189 -4.88 8.18 10.70
N SER A 190 -5.13 6.88 10.58
CA SER A 190 -5.93 6.37 9.46
C SER A 190 -7.37 6.87 9.49
N LEU A 191 -8.00 6.97 10.66
CA LEU A 191 -9.37 7.48 10.77
C LEU A 191 -9.46 9.00 10.64
N ASP A 192 -8.48 9.75 11.16
CA ASP A 192 -8.44 11.21 11.04
C ASP A 192 -8.28 11.63 9.56
N PHE A 193 -7.38 10.97 8.82
CA PHE A 193 -7.22 11.23 7.38
C PHE A 193 -8.36 10.66 6.53
N LEU A 194 -9.00 9.55 6.93
CA LEU A 194 -10.25 9.09 6.32
C LEU A 194 -11.34 10.17 6.45
N GLN A 195 -11.52 10.72 7.65
CA GLN A 195 -12.53 11.75 7.91
C GLN A 195 -12.22 13.04 7.13
N ALA A 196 -10.97 13.48 7.14
CA ALA A 196 -10.55 14.65 6.35
C ALA A 196 -10.79 14.44 4.84
N GLY A 197 -10.49 13.25 4.32
CA GLY A 197 -10.78 12.88 2.93
C GLY A 197 -12.26 12.86 2.60
N VAL A 198 -13.11 12.33 3.50
CA VAL A 198 -14.58 12.36 3.34
C VAL A 198 -15.10 13.79 3.31
N VAL A 199 -14.64 14.65 4.23
CA VAL A 199 -15.03 16.06 4.27
C VAL A 199 -14.62 16.76 2.98
N LEU A 200 -13.37 16.58 2.51
CA LEU A 200 -12.94 17.19 1.25
C LEU A 200 -13.76 16.69 0.06
N THR A 201 -14.10 15.40 0.02
CA THR A 201 -14.94 14.81 -1.02
C THR A 201 -16.32 15.48 -1.06
N LEU A 202 -16.96 15.66 0.10
CA LEU A 202 -18.28 16.29 0.16
C LEU A 202 -18.22 17.78 -0.24
N VAL A 203 -17.19 18.49 0.21
CA VAL A 203 -16.96 19.90 -0.19
C VAL A 203 -16.73 20.01 -1.69
N ALA A 204 -15.89 19.12 -2.26
CA ALA A 204 -15.63 19.07 -3.70
C ALA A 204 -16.90 18.74 -4.50
N ALA A 205 -17.74 17.82 -4.02
CA ALA A 205 -19.01 17.49 -4.66
C ALA A 205 -19.97 18.69 -4.70
N ILE A 206 -20.09 19.43 -3.59
CA ILE A 206 -20.88 20.66 -3.53
C ILE A 206 -20.31 21.70 -4.50
N LEU A 207 -18.99 21.89 -4.50
CA LEU A 207 -18.32 22.82 -5.39
C LEU A 207 -18.54 22.46 -6.87
N MET A 208 -18.42 21.18 -7.24
CA MET A 208 -18.71 20.69 -8.59
C MET A 208 -20.13 21.06 -9.03
N TYR A 209 -21.12 20.84 -8.15
CA TYR A 209 -22.50 21.20 -8.44
C TYR A 209 -22.68 22.71 -8.60
N VAL A 210 -22.16 23.51 -7.67
CA VAL A 210 -22.25 24.98 -7.71
C VAL A 210 -21.57 25.56 -8.95
N VAL A 211 -20.39 25.06 -9.31
CA VAL A 211 -19.68 25.46 -10.53
C VAL A 211 -20.53 25.11 -11.75
N ASN A 212 -21.18 23.94 -11.79
CA ASN A 212 -22.06 23.57 -12.90
C ASN A 212 -23.31 24.46 -13.02
N LEU A 213 -23.79 25.05 -11.92
CA LEU A 213 -24.89 26.03 -11.96
C LEU A 213 -24.45 27.37 -12.57
N ILE A 214 -23.20 27.77 -12.38
CA ILE A 214 -22.64 29.03 -12.92
C ILE A 214 -22.20 28.85 -14.37
N LEU A 215 -21.54 27.72 -14.64
CA LEU A 215 -21.03 27.31 -15.94
C LEU A 215 -21.68 25.96 -16.25
N PRO A 216 -22.72 25.89 -17.10
CA PRO A 216 -23.43 24.64 -17.39
C PRO A 216 -22.56 23.73 -18.28
N ILE A 217 -21.54 23.12 -17.65
CA ILE A 217 -20.59 22.21 -18.29
C ILE A 217 -21.31 20.92 -18.69
N PHE A 218 -22.24 20.46 -17.87
CA PHE A 218 -23.07 19.29 -18.14
C PHE A 218 -24.55 19.56 -17.86
N GLU A 219 -25.41 18.81 -18.55
CA GLU A 219 -26.83 18.72 -18.21
C GLU A 219 -27.04 18.26 -16.75
N GLN A 220 -28.21 18.58 -16.20
CA GLN A 220 -28.46 18.43 -14.76
C GLN A 220 -28.46 16.95 -14.29
N ASP A 221 -28.95 16.04 -15.12
CA ASP A 221 -28.87 14.60 -14.86
C ASP A 221 -27.43 14.09 -14.91
N MET A 222 -26.64 14.57 -15.88
CA MET A 222 -25.24 14.20 -16.08
C MET A 222 -24.37 14.60 -14.88
N ILE A 223 -24.49 15.83 -14.39
CA ILE A 223 -23.70 16.28 -13.24
C ILE A 223 -24.06 15.52 -11.96
N LEU A 224 -25.35 15.20 -11.76
CA LEU A 224 -25.80 14.43 -10.58
C LEU A 224 -25.26 13.00 -10.62
N ILE A 225 -25.28 12.35 -11.79
CA ILE A 225 -24.66 11.03 -11.97
C ILE A 225 -23.16 11.11 -11.73
N CYS A 226 -22.48 12.10 -12.31
CA CYS A 226 -21.04 12.32 -12.10
C CYS A 226 -20.70 12.48 -10.60
N ILE A 227 -21.46 13.29 -9.86
CA ILE A 227 -21.29 13.50 -8.42
C ILE A 227 -21.54 12.20 -7.64
N MET A 228 -22.57 11.43 -7.99
CA MET A 228 -22.85 10.15 -7.35
C MET A 228 -21.65 9.20 -7.45
N TYR A 229 -21.11 8.98 -8.66
CA TYR A 229 -19.92 8.14 -8.83
C TYR A 229 -18.70 8.73 -8.13
N PHE A 230 -18.48 10.05 -8.26
CA PHE A 230 -17.38 10.74 -7.60
C PHE A 230 -17.38 10.50 -6.09
N VAL A 231 -18.50 10.69 -5.41
CA VAL A 231 -18.61 10.51 -3.95
C VAL A 231 -18.44 9.03 -3.57
N LEU A 232 -19.16 8.13 -4.23
CA LEU A 232 -19.17 6.72 -3.87
C LEU A 232 -17.81 6.04 -4.10
N LEU A 233 -17.14 6.37 -5.21
CA LEU A 233 -15.79 5.86 -5.51
C LEU A 233 -14.75 6.51 -4.60
N SER A 234 -14.85 7.81 -4.29
CA SER A 234 -13.96 8.47 -3.33
C SER A 234 -13.99 7.76 -1.96
N LEU A 235 -15.18 7.44 -1.47
CA LEU A 235 -15.33 6.67 -0.24
C LEU A 235 -14.73 5.27 -0.37
N LEU A 236 -14.90 4.62 -1.52
CA LEU A 236 -14.36 3.29 -1.77
C LEU A 236 -12.83 3.31 -1.70
N TRP A 237 -12.18 4.26 -2.38
CA TRP A 237 -10.71 4.38 -2.39
C TRP A 237 -10.16 4.65 -1.00
N LEU A 238 -10.80 5.53 -0.22
CA LEU A 238 -10.38 5.81 1.15
C LEU A 238 -10.54 4.57 2.05
N ASN A 239 -11.63 3.82 1.95
CA ASN A 239 -11.83 2.59 2.70
C ASN A 239 -10.85 1.48 2.29
N VAL A 240 -10.61 1.33 0.98
CA VAL A 240 -9.62 0.40 0.44
C VAL A 240 -8.20 0.76 0.90
N SER A 241 -7.86 2.05 1.02
CA SER A 241 -6.55 2.48 1.53
C SER A 241 -6.28 1.98 2.95
N ILE A 242 -7.32 1.93 3.81
CA ILE A 242 -7.21 1.35 5.16
C ILE A 242 -6.99 -0.15 5.08
N LEU A 243 -7.74 -0.87 4.24
CA LEU A 243 -7.54 -2.31 4.07
C LEU A 243 -6.16 -2.65 3.50
N TYR A 244 -5.67 -1.81 2.59
CA TYR A 244 -4.34 -1.94 2.01
C TYR A 244 -3.25 -1.72 3.07
N MET A 245 -3.39 -0.68 3.89
CA MET A 245 -2.53 -0.43 5.05
C MET A 245 -2.50 -1.63 6.02
N LEU A 246 -3.64 -2.31 6.20
CA LEU A 246 -3.78 -3.51 7.04
C LEU A 246 -3.33 -4.81 6.34
N GLU A 247 -2.80 -4.72 5.12
CA GLU A 247 -2.40 -5.85 4.27
C GLU A 247 -3.53 -6.87 4.02
N GLN A 248 -4.79 -6.42 4.09
CA GLN A 248 -5.98 -7.25 3.89
C GLN A 248 -6.40 -7.32 2.42
N HIS A 249 -5.50 -7.79 1.55
CA HIS A 249 -5.77 -7.89 0.10
C HIS A 249 -7.00 -8.73 -0.24
N LEU A 250 -7.25 -9.80 0.53
CA LEU A 250 -8.43 -10.63 0.36
C LEU A 250 -9.73 -9.87 0.69
N ALA A 251 -9.74 -9.00 1.70
CA ALA A 251 -10.91 -8.19 2.03
C ALA A 251 -11.21 -7.18 0.92
N ILE A 252 -10.18 -6.58 0.32
CA ILE A 252 -10.33 -5.69 -0.85
C ILE A 252 -10.96 -6.47 -2.02
N LEU A 253 -10.40 -7.64 -2.35
CA LEU A 253 -10.93 -8.50 -3.41
C LEU A 253 -12.40 -8.89 -3.15
N LEU A 254 -12.70 -9.45 -1.97
CA LEU A 254 -14.05 -9.88 -1.62
C LEU A 254 -15.05 -8.72 -1.64
N SER A 255 -14.70 -7.58 -1.05
CA SER A 255 -15.59 -6.42 -1.01
C SER A 255 -15.97 -5.92 -2.40
N THR A 256 -15.01 -5.89 -3.34
CA THR A 256 -15.23 -5.41 -4.71
C THR A 256 -15.96 -6.44 -5.58
N VAL A 257 -15.63 -7.74 -5.44
CA VAL A 257 -16.32 -8.82 -6.18
C VAL A 257 -17.77 -8.97 -5.72
N ILE A 258 -18.02 -8.96 -4.40
CA ILE A 258 -19.39 -9.04 -3.86
C ILE A 258 -20.23 -7.88 -4.39
N GLY A 259 -19.68 -6.66 -4.39
CA GLY A 259 -20.38 -5.50 -4.95
C GLY A 259 -20.65 -5.67 -6.44
N GLY A 260 -19.66 -6.06 -7.25
CA GLY A 260 -19.84 -6.26 -8.70
C GLY A 260 -20.86 -7.35 -9.04
N VAL A 261 -20.85 -8.47 -8.32
CA VAL A 261 -21.87 -9.52 -8.45
C VAL A 261 -23.25 -8.98 -8.06
N LEU A 262 -23.34 -8.15 -7.01
CA LEU A 262 -24.60 -7.54 -6.61
C LEU A 262 -25.14 -6.59 -7.69
N VAL A 263 -24.29 -5.79 -8.34
CA VAL A 263 -24.69 -4.97 -9.50
C VAL A 263 -25.33 -5.86 -10.56
N TRP A 264 -24.64 -6.94 -10.95
CA TRP A 264 -25.14 -7.87 -11.97
C TRP A 264 -26.47 -8.53 -11.58
N VAL A 265 -26.62 -8.96 -10.32
CA VAL A 265 -27.88 -9.53 -9.82
C VAL A 265 -29.02 -8.51 -9.90
N ILE A 266 -28.78 -7.28 -9.45
CA ILE A 266 -29.79 -6.23 -9.47
C ILE A 266 -30.22 -5.90 -10.89
N MET A 267 -29.26 -5.74 -11.81
CA MET A 267 -29.56 -5.46 -13.21
C MET A 267 -30.34 -6.60 -13.88
N THR A 268 -29.92 -7.84 -13.65
CA THR A 268 -30.47 -9.01 -14.37
C THR A 268 -31.84 -9.41 -13.84
N TYR A 269 -32.03 -9.39 -12.52
CA TYR A 269 -33.24 -9.95 -11.90
C TYR A 269 -34.24 -8.89 -11.44
N LEU A 270 -33.79 -7.70 -11.04
CA LEU A 270 -34.68 -6.63 -10.59
C LEU A 270 -34.98 -5.60 -11.69
N GLY A 271 -34.23 -5.59 -12.80
CA GLY A 271 -34.44 -4.68 -13.91
C GLY A 271 -34.21 -3.20 -13.56
N TRP A 272 -33.47 -2.92 -12.49
CA TRP A 272 -33.18 -1.55 -12.08
C TRP A 272 -32.17 -0.88 -13.03
N SER A 273 -32.21 0.46 -13.07
CA SER A 273 -31.27 1.23 -13.91
C SER A 273 -29.82 0.96 -13.50
N ILE A 274 -28.91 1.02 -14.48
CA ILE A 274 -27.49 0.77 -14.29
C ILE A 274 -26.88 1.65 -13.18
N TYR A 275 -27.30 2.91 -13.09
CA TYR A 275 -26.79 3.84 -12.08
C TYR A 275 -27.18 3.44 -10.66
N ILE A 276 -28.43 3.00 -10.46
CA ILE A 276 -28.90 2.55 -9.15
C ILE A 276 -28.21 1.24 -8.77
N SER A 277 -28.09 0.31 -9.73
CA SER A 277 -27.38 -0.96 -9.53
C SER A 277 -25.93 -0.73 -9.10
N HIS A 278 -25.18 0.13 -9.80
CA HIS A 278 -23.84 0.53 -9.41
C HIS A 278 -23.81 1.23 -8.05
N ALA A 279 -24.72 2.16 -7.78
CA ALA A 279 -24.78 2.84 -6.50
C ALA A 279 -24.93 1.85 -5.33
N VAL A 280 -25.86 0.90 -5.44
CA VAL A 280 -26.07 -0.13 -4.42
C VAL A 280 -24.84 -1.04 -4.28
N GLY A 281 -24.27 -1.50 -5.40
CA GLY A 281 -23.06 -2.32 -5.40
C GLY A 281 -21.90 -1.63 -4.69
N ILE A 282 -21.62 -0.36 -5.04
CA ILE A 282 -20.54 0.43 -4.45
C ILE A 282 -20.81 0.76 -2.98
N ILE A 283 -22.06 1.05 -2.59
CA ILE A 283 -22.45 1.26 -1.18
C ILE A 283 -22.17 0.00 -0.37
N VAL A 284 -22.54 -1.19 -0.87
CA VAL A 284 -22.30 -2.45 -0.19
C VAL A 284 -20.80 -2.74 -0.09
N SER A 285 -20.03 -2.55 -1.17
CA SER A 285 -18.56 -2.67 -1.13
C SER A 285 -17.93 -1.73 -0.09
N ASN A 286 -18.37 -0.46 -0.06
CA ASN A 286 -17.94 0.52 0.94
C ASN A 286 -18.24 0.07 2.36
N LEU A 287 -19.47 -0.40 2.61
CA LEU A 287 -19.89 -0.86 3.94
C LEU A 287 -19.05 -2.05 4.41
N ILE A 288 -18.83 -3.04 3.54
CA ILE A 288 -17.98 -4.20 3.84
C ILE A 288 -16.56 -3.71 4.16
N ALA A 289 -15.96 -2.89 3.29
CA ALA A 289 -14.58 -2.43 3.47
C ALA A 289 -14.41 -1.61 4.76
N PHE A 290 -15.34 -0.69 5.02
CA PHE A 290 -15.35 0.15 6.22
C PHE A 290 -15.50 -0.68 7.50
N VAL A 291 -16.50 -1.57 7.56
CA VAL A 291 -16.76 -2.41 8.74
C VAL A 291 -15.56 -3.31 9.01
N TRP A 292 -15.01 -3.95 7.97
CA TRP A 292 -13.88 -4.86 8.10
C TRP A 292 -12.62 -4.14 8.61
N GLY A 293 -12.26 -3.01 7.98
CA GLY A 293 -11.09 -2.22 8.38
C GLY A 293 -11.25 -1.66 9.80
N ARG A 294 -12.41 -1.11 10.13
CA ARG A 294 -12.69 -0.54 11.46
C ARG A 294 -12.68 -1.60 12.55
N GLN A 295 -13.19 -2.80 12.28
CA GLN A 295 -13.16 -3.90 13.26
C GLN A 295 -11.72 -4.33 13.57
N ILE A 296 -10.86 -4.49 12.56
CA ILE A 296 -9.46 -4.86 12.77
C ILE A 296 -8.74 -3.78 13.58
N LEU A 297 -8.84 -2.51 13.18
CA LEU A 297 -8.25 -1.39 13.91
C LEU A 297 -8.76 -1.30 15.34
N ALA A 298 -10.06 -1.48 15.57
CA ALA A 298 -10.65 -1.39 16.89
C ALA A 298 -10.33 -2.59 17.80
N ARG A 299 -10.12 -3.78 17.25
CA ARG A 299 -9.65 -4.95 18.02
C ARG A 299 -8.20 -4.74 18.42
N LYS A 300 -7.31 -4.50 17.47
CA LYS A 300 -5.87 -4.30 17.75
C LYS A 300 -5.59 -3.10 18.65
N ALA A 301 -6.32 -2.01 18.53
CA ALA A 301 -6.17 -0.87 19.44
C ALA A 301 -6.69 -1.13 20.86
N ARG A 302 -7.61 -2.08 21.05
CA ARG A 302 -8.08 -2.49 22.39
C ARG A 302 -7.09 -3.39 23.10
N ASP A 303 -6.35 -4.19 22.35
CA ASP A 303 -5.36 -5.13 22.88
C ASP A 303 -4.03 -4.44 23.29
N VAL A 304 -3.93 -3.12 23.13
CA VAL A 304 -2.73 -2.34 23.49
C VAL A 304 -2.64 -2.16 25.01
N VAL A 305 -1.51 -2.58 25.60
CA VAL A 305 -1.21 -2.49 27.04
C VAL A 305 0.08 -1.69 27.27
N GLY A 306 0.26 -1.13 28.47
CA GLY A 306 1.52 -0.53 28.88
C GLY A 306 1.87 0.80 28.18
N VAL A 307 3.17 0.99 27.90
CA VAL A 307 3.75 2.26 27.41
C VAL A 307 3.13 2.72 26.08
N GLN A 308 2.69 1.79 25.22
CA GLN A 308 2.02 2.13 23.96
C GLN A 308 0.68 2.88 24.17
N LYS A 309 0.01 2.69 25.31
CA LYS A 309 -1.21 3.44 25.64
C LYS A 309 -0.94 4.92 25.94
N LEU A 310 0.29 5.23 26.34
CA LEU A 310 0.77 6.59 26.59
C LEU A 310 1.26 7.28 25.31
N ALA A 311 1.30 6.59 24.18
CA ALA A 311 1.71 7.17 22.91
C ALA A 311 0.78 8.33 22.51
N GLN A 312 1.35 9.52 22.41
CA GLN A 312 0.62 10.72 22.00
C GLN A 312 0.87 11.03 20.53
N MET A 313 -0.13 11.61 19.88
CA MET A 313 0.06 12.14 18.53
C MET A 313 1.03 13.32 18.58
N PRO A 314 1.97 13.41 17.62
CA PRO A 314 2.68 14.66 17.37
C PRO A 314 1.68 15.79 17.08
N ARG A 315 2.11 17.04 17.26
CA ARG A 315 1.30 18.22 16.91
C ARG A 315 0.83 18.13 15.45
N TYR A 316 -0.41 18.52 15.17
CA TYR A 316 -0.98 18.45 13.82
C TYR A 316 -0.15 19.18 12.75
N SER A 317 0.52 20.28 13.10
CA SER A 317 1.43 20.98 12.18
C SER A 317 2.60 20.12 11.72
N ILE A 318 3.19 19.34 12.65
CA ILE A 318 4.28 18.40 12.35
C ILE A 318 3.74 17.27 11.47
N ILE A 319 2.56 16.73 11.80
CA ILE A 319 1.92 15.69 10.99
C ILE A 319 1.69 16.22 9.57
N ALA A 320 1.05 17.38 9.43
CA ALA A 320 0.74 17.98 8.13
C ALA A 320 2.00 18.22 7.28
N TRP A 321 3.06 18.79 7.87
CA TRP A 321 4.34 18.98 7.19
C TRP A 321 4.98 17.65 6.79
N ALA A 322 4.97 16.67 7.69
CA ALA A 322 5.59 15.37 7.46
C ALA A 322 4.76 14.46 6.52
N THR A 323 3.50 14.82 6.23
CA THR A 323 2.61 14.11 5.31
C THR A 323 2.37 14.83 3.99
N SER A 324 2.68 16.13 3.89
CA SER A 324 2.45 16.90 2.68
C SER A 324 3.16 16.34 1.44
N PRO A 325 4.39 15.76 1.50
CA PRO A 325 4.99 15.19 0.31
C PRO A 325 4.20 13.98 -0.21
N TYR A 326 3.64 13.16 0.67
CA TYR A 326 2.80 12.02 0.28
C TYR A 326 1.45 12.47 -0.27
N PHE A 327 0.88 13.54 0.29
CA PHE A 327 -0.35 14.13 -0.22
C PHE A 327 -0.16 14.64 -1.65
N VAL A 328 0.86 15.50 -1.84
CA VAL A 328 1.20 16.09 -3.13
C VAL A 328 1.55 15.00 -4.14
N TYR A 329 2.35 14.00 -3.72
CA TYR A 329 2.66 12.85 -4.55
C TYR A 329 1.38 12.13 -5.02
N GLY A 330 0.43 11.85 -4.12
CA GLY A 330 -0.82 11.18 -4.49
C GLY A 330 -1.64 11.97 -5.49
N VAL A 331 -1.83 13.27 -5.25
CA VAL A 331 -2.59 14.15 -6.16
C VAL A 331 -1.92 14.25 -7.52
N LEU A 332 -0.61 14.50 -7.56
CA LEU A 332 0.14 14.64 -8.81
C LEU A 332 0.23 13.30 -9.56
N TYR A 333 0.39 12.19 -8.86
CA TYR A 333 0.45 10.86 -9.47
C TYR A 333 -0.86 10.55 -10.21
N PHE A 334 -2.02 10.70 -9.57
CA PHE A 334 -3.30 10.46 -10.24
C PHE A 334 -3.63 11.54 -11.27
N GLY A 335 -3.26 12.79 -11.02
CA GLY A 335 -3.39 13.86 -12.01
C GLY A 335 -2.61 13.57 -13.29
N PHE A 336 -1.37 13.08 -13.15
CA PHE A 336 -0.53 12.66 -14.27
C PHE A 336 -1.08 11.40 -14.96
N LEU A 337 -1.52 10.41 -14.19
CA LEU A 337 -2.06 9.14 -14.72
C LEU A 337 -3.27 9.33 -15.63
N PHE A 338 -4.07 10.37 -15.37
CA PHE A 338 -5.26 10.69 -16.18
C PHE A 338 -5.07 11.90 -17.09
N LEU A 339 -3.87 12.49 -17.15
CA LEU A 339 -3.61 13.69 -17.94
C LEU A 339 -3.86 13.44 -19.43
N ASP A 340 -3.48 12.26 -19.92
CA ASP A 340 -3.71 11.82 -21.29
C ASP A 340 -5.22 11.83 -21.63
N ARG A 341 -6.07 11.26 -20.78
CA ARG A 341 -7.53 11.24 -20.95
C ARG A 341 -8.13 12.63 -20.92
N VAL A 342 -7.68 13.48 -20.00
CA VAL A 342 -8.13 14.87 -19.92
C VAL A 342 -7.81 15.61 -21.23
N VAL A 343 -6.59 15.44 -21.76
CA VAL A 343 -6.18 16.05 -23.04
C VAL A 343 -6.97 15.47 -24.21
N GLY A 344 -7.02 14.14 -24.33
CA GLY A 344 -7.69 13.45 -25.44
C GLY A 344 -9.19 13.73 -25.51
N TRP A 345 -9.87 13.77 -24.37
CA TRP A 345 -11.31 14.03 -24.29
C TRP A 345 -11.68 15.51 -24.41
N SER A 346 -10.72 16.41 -24.21
CA SER A 346 -10.92 17.87 -24.37
C SER A 346 -10.71 18.38 -25.81
N ALA A 347 -10.34 17.49 -26.73
CA ALA A 347 -10.17 17.89 -28.13
C ALA A 347 -11.52 18.38 -28.71
N PRO A 348 -11.53 19.47 -29.52
CA PRO A 348 -12.77 20.09 -29.98
C PRO A 348 -13.51 19.29 -31.05
N TYR A 349 -12.82 18.41 -31.80
CA TYR A 349 -13.40 17.67 -32.93
C TYR A 349 -13.16 16.17 -32.82
N SER A 350 -14.17 15.35 -33.11
CA SER A 350 -14.06 13.88 -33.20
C SER A 350 -13.36 13.45 -34.49
N PRO A 351 -12.81 12.22 -34.58
CA PRO A 351 -12.35 11.66 -35.84
C PRO A 351 -13.51 11.63 -36.84
N GLY A 352 -13.53 12.55 -37.80
CA GLY A 352 -14.68 12.80 -38.69
C GLY A 352 -15.10 14.28 -38.77
N GLY A 353 -14.57 15.15 -37.89
CA GLY A 353 -14.78 16.61 -37.96
C GLY A 353 -16.01 17.12 -37.20
N GLU A 354 -16.78 16.25 -36.56
CA GLU A 354 -17.92 16.67 -35.75
C GLU A 354 -17.46 17.34 -34.43
N PRO A 355 -18.08 18.47 -34.04
CA PRO A 355 -17.75 19.15 -32.80
C PRO A 355 -18.17 18.33 -31.58
N SER A 356 -17.34 18.33 -30.54
CA SER A 356 -17.66 17.67 -29.27
C SER A 356 -18.90 18.29 -28.61
N PRO A 357 -19.86 17.49 -28.11
CA PRO A 357 -21.05 18.03 -27.43
C PRO A 357 -20.72 18.82 -26.16
N TYR A 358 -19.61 18.45 -25.49
CA TYR A 358 -19.17 19.02 -24.22
C TYR A 358 -17.66 19.28 -24.22
N ILE A 359 -17.20 20.12 -23.28
CA ILE A 359 -15.77 20.45 -23.11
C ILE A 359 -14.93 19.21 -22.84
N ILE A 360 -15.49 18.22 -22.14
CA ILE A 360 -14.88 16.91 -21.92
C ILE A 360 -15.88 15.88 -22.43
N TRP A 361 -15.45 15.05 -23.39
CA TRP A 361 -16.29 14.01 -23.97
C TRP A 361 -15.51 12.71 -24.16
N PHE A 362 -16.09 11.61 -23.69
CA PHE A 362 -15.51 10.28 -23.83
C PHE A 362 -15.41 9.90 -25.30
N ARG A 363 -14.24 9.41 -25.71
CA ARG A 363 -13.94 9.08 -27.11
C ARG A 363 -13.59 7.61 -27.25
N THR A 364 -14.53 6.84 -27.79
CA THR A 364 -14.36 5.40 -28.01
C THR A 364 -13.11 5.09 -28.85
N ALA A 365 -12.85 5.85 -29.92
CA ALA A 365 -11.68 5.65 -30.77
C ALA A 365 -10.34 5.92 -30.05
N TYR A 366 -10.32 6.89 -29.13
CA TYR A 366 -9.14 7.18 -28.32
C TYR A 366 -8.88 6.08 -27.30
N GLU A 367 -9.92 5.62 -26.59
CA GLU A 367 -9.78 4.54 -25.61
C GLU A 367 -9.37 3.22 -26.28
N VAL A 368 -9.92 2.86 -27.44
CA VAL A 368 -9.48 1.66 -28.17
C VAL A 368 -8.00 1.77 -28.56
N GLY A 369 -7.53 2.95 -28.95
CA GLY A 369 -6.11 3.17 -29.26
C GLY A 369 -5.20 3.00 -28.05
N ILE A 370 -5.63 3.43 -26.86
CA ILE A 370 -4.91 3.23 -25.61
C ILE A 370 -4.96 1.79 -25.13
N ASP A 371 -6.13 1.16 -25.19
CA ASP A 371 -6.32 -0.22 -24.71
C ASP A 371 -5.51 -1.23 -25.54
N LEU A 372 -5.14 -0.87 -26.78
CA LEU A 372 -4.28 -1.67 -27.67
C LEU A 372 -2.77 -1.38 -27.53
N ALA A 373 -2.38 -0.28 -26.89
CA ALA A 373 -0.99 0.17 -26.72
C ALA A 373 -0.41 -0.30 -25.38
#